data_AF-A0A1V0PQP7-F1
#
_entry.id   AF-A0A1V0PQP7-F1
#
_cell.length_a   1.000
_cell.length_b   1.000
_cell.length_c   1.000
_cell.angle_alpha   90.00
_cell.angle_beta   90.00
_cell.angle_gamma   90.00
#
_symmetry.space_group_name_H-M   'P 1'
#
loop_
_entity.id
_entity.type
_entity.pdbx_description
1 polymer ?
#
loop_
_entity_poly.entity_id
_entity_poly.type
_entity_poly.pdbx_seq_one_letter_code
_entity_poly.pdbx_strand_id
1 'polypeptide(L)'
;MAGWQYHWSLFPLPAQTRLLQASAGAAPAAKPVLGRAEAWAWFETVPEAVKAEARRRLAVLDEVDTLTGLGTAKTLAVEEIARGHDMGARTIWDWFGMIDGVAPSDRLPYLAPRHRAAARKDTKVALDPEWFERLKGLYLRLGGPSFSQSWRDAERLAKANGWACLPERTARRRFDQEVPRVVQIHARVWKGWSAAIPR
;
A
#
# COMPACT_ATOMS: atom_id res chain seq x y z
N MET A 1 46.83 1.84 9.46
CA MET A 1 47.30 0.48 9.14
C MET A 1 46.63 0.06 7.84
N ALA A 2 47.40 -0.12 6.76
CA ALA A 2 46.86 -0.52 5.47
C ALA A 2 46.62 -2.04 5.45
N GLY A 3 45.38 -2.47 5.26
CA GLY A 3 45.03 -3.88 5.13
C GLY A 3 45.17 -4.34 3.68
N TRP A 4 46.03 -5.32 3.44
CA TRP A 4 46.18 -5.94 2.13
C TRP A 4 45.03 -6.92 1.88
N GLN A 5 44.36 -6.80 0.73
CA GLN A 5 43.37 -7.77 0.28
C GLN A 5 44.00 -8.61 -0.83
N TYR A 6 44.00 -9.93 -0.66
CA TYR A 6 44.49 -10.88 -1.64
C TYR A 6 43.34 -11.51 -2.41
N HIS A 7 43.54 -11.74 -3.70
CA HIS A 7 42.57 -12.45 -4.54
C HIS A 7 42.67 -13.97 -4.29
N TRP A 8 41.52 -14.65 -4.16
CA TRP A 8 41.45 -16.07 -3.76
C TRP A 8 42.13 -17.04 -4.74
N SER A 9 42.30 -16.63 -6.00
CA SER A 9 43.03 -17.42 -7.00
C SER A 9 44.52 -17.56 -6.70
N LEU A 10 45.07 -16.77 -5.78
CA LEU A 10 46.47 -16.84 -5.38
C LEU A 10 46.76 -18.00 -4.42
N PHE A 11 45.72 -18.65 -3.86
CA PHE A 11 45.90 -19.80 -2.99
C PHE A 11 46.24 -21.06 -3.80
N PRO A 12 46.98 -22.03 -3.23
CA PRO A 12 47.17 -23.35 -3.83
C PRO A 12 45.83 -24.05 -4.08
N LEU A 13 45.74 -24.85 -5.14
CA LEU A 13 44.54 -25.62 -5.53
C LEU A 13 43.81 -26.28 -4.34
N PRO A 14 44.49 -27.00 -3.42
CA PRO A 14 43.81 -27.62 -2.26
C PRO A 14 43.13 -26.61 -1.33
N ALA A 15 43.68 -25.41 -1.19
CA ALA A 15 43.11 -24.33 -0.38
C ALA A 15 41.94 -23.65 -1.11
N GLN A 16 42.02 -23.47 -2.43
CA GLN A 16 40.88 -23.02 -3.24
C GLN A 16 39.70 -23.99 -3.12
N THR A 17 39.94 -25.31 -3.20
CA THR A 17 38.90 -26.33 -3.06
C THR A 17 38.24 -26.29 -1.69
N ARG A 18 39.03 -26.14 -0.61
CA ARG A 18 38.48 -26.00 0.76
C ARG A 18 37.69 -24.71 0.94
N LEU A 19 38.15 -23.59 0.36
CA LEU A 19 37.42 -22.33 0.39
C LEU A 19 36.07 -22.45 -0.34
N LEU A 20 36.06 -23.08 -1.51
CA LEU A 20 34.83 -23.34 -2.27
C LEU A 20 33.88 -24.27 -1.53
N GLN A 21 34.39 -25.32 -0.88
CA GLN A 21 33.60 -26.22 -0.04
C GLN A 21 33.06 -25.52 1.22
N ALA A 22 33.86 -24.67 1.85
CA ALA A 22 33.43 -23.87 3.00
C ALA A 22 32.38 -22.81 2.61
N SER A 23 32.49 -22.22 1.42
CA SER A 23 31.48 -21.30 0.89
C SER A 23 30.22 -22.02 0.40
N ALA A 24 30.32 -23.27 -0.04
CA ALA A 24 29.18 -24.05 -0.53
C ALA A 24 28.15 -24.36 0.57
N GLY A 25 28.54 -24.31 1.85
CA GLY A 25 27.62 -24.40 2.99
C GLY A 25 26.82 -23.11 3.26
N ALA A 26 27.23 -21.99 2.67
CA ALA A 26 26.49 -20.73 2.71
C ALA A 26 25.65 -20.58 1.45
N ALA A 27 24.77 -21.56 1.17
CA ALA A 27 23.63 -21.26 0.32
C ALA A 27 22.89 -20.09 0.99
N PRO A 28 22.66 -18.95 0.29
CA PRO A 28 21.87 -17.88 0.87
C PRO A 28 20.56 -18.50 1.30
N ALA A 29 20.24 -18.38 2.60
CA ALA A 29 19.04 -18.99 3.17
C ALA A 29 17.87 -18.69 2.24
N ALA A 30 17.33 -19.73 1.61
CA ALA A 30 16.18 -19.59 0.72
C ALA A 30 15.13 -18.87 1.54
N LYS A 31 14.81 -17.63 1.16
CA LYS A 31 13.76 -16.88 1.84
C LYS A 31 12.54 -17.79 1.84
N PRO A 32 11.74 -17.84 2.92
CA PRO A 32 10.52 -18.62 2.93
C PRO A 32 9.58 -18.07 1.85
N VAL A 33 9.68 -18.64 0.66
CA VAL A 33 8.82 -18.42 -0.48
C VAL A 33 7.54 -19.13 -0.12
N LEU A 34 6.43 -18.39 -0.05
CA LEU A 34 5.09 -18.95 0.12
C LEU A 34 4.95 -20.16 -0.82
N GLY A 35 4.37 -21.27 -0.39
CA GLY A 35 4.17 -22.40 -1.30
C GLY A 35 3.40 -21.93 -2.55
N ARG A 36 3.73 -22.44 -3.74
CA ARG A 36 3.11 -22.01 -5.03
C ARG A 36 1.59 -21.83 -4.92
N ALA A 37 0.90 -22.83 -4.37
CA ALA A 37 -0.56 -22.82 -4.21
C ALA A 37 -1.03 -21.70 -3.27
N GLU A 38 -0.30 -21.47 -2.17
CA GLU A 38 -0.59 -20.41 -1.21
C GLU A 38 -0.40 -19.02 -1.84
N ALA A 39 0.66 -18.85 -2.65
CA ALA A 39 0.97 -17.58 -3.30
C ALA A 39 -0.16 -17.18 -4.27
N TRP A 40 -0.61 -18.12 -5.09
CA TRP A 40 -1.74 -17.93 -5.99
C TRP A 40 -3.05 -17.70 -5.25
N ALA A 41 -3.34 -18.50 -4.22
CA ALA A 41 -4.55 -18.34 -3.42
C ALA A 41 -4.63 -16.95 -2.78
N TRP A 42 -3.52 -16.46 -2.21
CA TRP A 42 -3.44 -15.10 -1.69
C TRP A 42 -3.60 -14.05 -2.79
N PHE A 43 -2.91 -14.22 -3.92
CA PHE A 43 -2.96 -13.26 -5.02
C PHE A 43 -4.38 -13.09 -5.57
N GLU A 44 -5.18 -14.16 -5.60
CA GLU A 44 -6.57 -14.03 -6.04
C GLU A 44 -7.43 -13.14 -5.16
N THR A 45 -7.12 -13.04 -3.87
CA THR A 45 -7.86 -12.21 -2.91
C THR A 45 -7.50 -10.72 -2.94
N VAL A 46 -6.38 -10.34 -3.58
CA VAL A 46 -5.90 -8.96 -3.52
C VAL A 46 -6.69 -8.02 -4.46
N PRO A 47 -6.79 -6.72 -4.14
CA PRO A 47 -7.46 -5.76 -5.01
C PRO A 47 -6.83 -5.66 -6.41
N GLU A 48 -7.64 -5.30 -7.42
CA GLU A 48 -7.16 -5.23 -8.82
C GLU A 48 -5.99 -4.26 -9.01
N ALA A 49 -5.93 -3.18 -8.22
CA ALA A 49 -4.80 -2.25 -8.25
C ALA A 49 -3.47 -2.92 -7.84
N VAL A 50 -3.51 -3.91 -6.94
CA VAL A 50 -2.34 -4.69 -6.52
C VAL A 50 -1.97 -5.70 -7.61
N LYS A 51 -2.96 -6.35 -8.23
CA LYS A 51 -2.75 -7.24 -9.38
C LYS A 51 -2.13 -6.50 -10.57
N ALA A 52 -2.63 -5.30 -10.89
CA ALA A 52 -2.11 -4.45 -11.96
C ALA A 52 -0.65 -4.06 -11.73
N GLU A 53 -0.29 -3.66 -10.51
CA GLU A 53 1.10 -3.34 -10.15
C GLU A 53 2.02 -4.57 -10.25
N ALA A 54 1.54 -5.76 -9.86
CA ALA A 54 2.29 -7.00 -10.03
C ALA A 54 2.58 -7.31 -11.52
N ARG A 55 1.56 -7.15 -12.38
CA ARG A 55 1.70 -7.32 -13.84
C ARG A 55 2.66 -6.30 -14.44
N ARG A 56 2.62 -5.04 -13.98
CA ARG A 56 3.54 -3.98 -14.41
C ARG A 56 4.99 -4.37 -14.11
N ARG A 57 5.26 -4.87 -12.89
CA ARG A 57 6.60 -5.33 -12.50
C ARG A 57 7.06 -6.52 -13.33
N LEU A 58 6.17 -7.47 -13.59
CA LEU A 58 6.48 -8.64 -14.40
C LEU A 58 6.87 -8.24 -15.83
N ALA A 59 6.11 -7.33 -16.46
CA ALA A 59 6.42 -6.84 -17.80
C ALA A 59 7.83 -6.21 -17.89
N VAL A 60 8.22 -5.41 -16.89
CA VAL A 60 9.57 -4.82 -16.82
C VAL A 60 10.66 -5.91 -16.72
N LEU A 61 10.40 -6.98 -15.97
CA LEU A 61 11.35 -8.09 -15.84
C LEU A 61 11.43 -8.92 -17.13
N ASP A 62 10.30 -9.11 -17.82
CA ASP A 62 10.25 -9.80 -19.11
C ASP A 62 11.01 -9.01 -20.20
N GLU A 63 10.96 -7.68 -20.18
CA GLU A 63 11.79 -6.82 -21.05
C GLU A 63 13.29 -7.03 -20.79
N VAL A 64 13.72 -7.11 -19.53
CA VAL A 64 15.12 -7.40 -19.17
C VAL A 64 15.52 -8.82 -19.61
N ASP A 65 14.66 -9.81 -19.37
CA ASP A 65 14.91 -11.19 -19.79
C ASP A 65 15.00 -11.28 -21.32
N THR A 66 14.20 -10.49 -22.05
CA THR A 66 14.25 -10.38 -23.52
C THR A 66 15.59 -9.83 -24.01
N LEU A 67 16.05 -8.69 -23.47
CA LEU A 67 17.36 -8.13 -23.83
C LEU A 67 18.51 -9.09 -23.49
N THR A 68 18.41 -9.78 -22.36
CA THR A 68 19.40 -10.78 -21.96
C THR A 68 19.41 -11.97 -22.92
N GLY A 69 18.23 -12.42 -23.38
CA GLY A 69 18.09 -13.48 -24.37
C GLY A 69 18.67 -13.12 -25.74
N LEU A 70 18.77 -11.83 -26.07
CA LEU A 70 19.43 -11.32 -27.27
C LEU A 70 20.96 -11.23 -27.12
N GLY A 71 21.52 -11.61 -25.97
CA GLY A 71 22.96 -11.63 -25.71
C GLY A 71 23.51 -10.42 -24.95
N THR A 72 22.64 -9.48 -24.54
CA THR A 72 23.05 -8.34 -23.70
C THR A 72 23.38 -8.82 -22.29
N ALA A 73 24.47 -8.32 -21.71
CA ALA A 73 24.77 -8.61 -20.31
C ALA A 73 23.64 -8.12 -19.40
N LYS A 74 23.17 -8.96 -18.47
CA LYS A 74 22.02 -8.66 -17.60
C LYS A 74 22.15 -7.32 -16.86
N THR A 75 23.36 -6.97 -16.43
CA THR A 75 23.64 -5.67 -15.80
C THR A 75 23.33 -4.49 -16.71
N LEU A 76 23.78 -4.55 -17.96
CA LEU A 76 23.53 -3.53 -18.96
C LEU A 76 22.04 -3.47 -19.34
N ALA A 77 21.40 -4.63 -19.51
CA ALA A 77 19.98 -4.72 -19.77
C ALA A 77 19.14 -4.07 -18.65
N VAL A 78 19.48 -4.33 -17.38
CA VAL A 78 18.81 -3.69 -16.24
C VAL A 78 19.01 -2.18 -16.25
N GLU A 79 20.21 -1.68 -16.55
CA GLU A 79 20.48 -0.24 -16.62
C GLU A 79 19.71 0.44 -17.77
N GLU A 80 19.61 -0.22 -18.92
CA GLU A 80 18.88 0.28 -20.07
C GLU A 80 17.37 0.35 -19.82
N ILE A 81 16.78 -0.73 -19.30
CA ILE A 81 15.35 -0.76 -18.95
C ILE A 81 15.04 0.21 -17.80
N ALA A 82 15.91 0.31 -16.79
CA ALA A 82 15.76 1.29 -15.71
C ALA A 82 15.69 2.73 -16.25
N ARG A 83 16.55 3.07 -17.22
CA ARG A 83 16.54 4.38 -17.88
C ARG A 83 15.26 4.60 -18.71
N GLY A 84 14.80 3.58 -19.43
CA GLY A 84 13.57 3.65 -20.24
C GLY A 84 12.30 3.85 -19.42
N HIS A 85 12.25 3.32 -18.21
CA HIS A 85 11.10 3.42 -17.30
C HIS A 85 11.21 4.55 -16.26
N ASP A 86 12.29 5.35 -16.29
CA ASP A 86 12.60 6.39 -15.28
C ASP A 86 12.61 5.84 -13.83
N MET A 87 13.32 4.74 -13.61
CA MET A 87 13.40 4.06 -12.32
C MET A 87 14.84 3.73 -11.94
N GLY A 88 15.08 3.47 -10.65
CA GLY A 88 16.37 3.01 -10.18
C GLY A 88 16.64 1.55 -10.55
N ALA A 89 17.81 1.25 -11.12
CA ALA A 89 18.25 -0.11 -11.41
C ALA A 89 18.17 -1.04 -10.19
N ARG A 90 18.44 -0.50 -8.98
CA ARG A 90 18.29 -1.24 -7.72
C ARG A 90 16.88 -1.80 -7.51
N THR A 91 15.84 -1.08 -7.91
CA THR A 91 14.44 -1.53 -7.78
C THR A 91 14.17 -2.77 -8.62
N ILE A 92 14.74 -2.84 -9.83
CA ILE A 92 14.62 -4.01 -10.71
C ILE A 92 15.37 -5.21 -10.10
N TRP A 93 16.58 -4.99 -9.56
CA TRP A 93 17.33 -6.02 -8.83
C TRP A 93 16.58 -6.54 -7.60
N ASP A 94 15.94 -5.65 -6.84
CA ASP A 94 15.12 -6.04 -5.70
C ASP A 94 13.95 -6.94 -6.13
N TRP A 95 13.31 -6.67 -7.27
CA TRP A 95 12.26 -7.54 -7.82
C TRP A 95 12.80 -8.88 -8.30
N PHE A 96 13.95 -8.94 -8.98
CA PHE A 96 14.61 -10.20 -9.29
C PHE A 96 14.89 -11.02 -8.02
N GLY A 97 15.28 -10.36 -6.93
CA GLY A 97 15.47 -11.01 -5.63
C GLY A 97 14.18 -11.48 -4.93
N MET A 98 12.99 -11.10 -5.44
CA MET A 98 11.68 -11.63 -4.97
C MET A 98 11.29 -12.92 -5.69
N ILE A 99 11.75 -13.09 -6.94
CA ILE A 99 11.40 -14.22 -7.81
C ILE A 99 12.56 -15.20 -8.01
N ASP A 100 13.66 -15.01 -7.28
CA ASP A 100 14.81 -15.90 -7.31
C ASP A 100 14.39 -17.31 -6.88
N GLY A 101 14.71 -18.32 -7.70
CA GLY A 101 14.25 -19.69 -7.52
C GLY A 101 12.77 -19.97 -7.85
N VAL A 102 12.01 -18.99 -8.36
CA VAL A 102 10.60 -19.16 -8.77
C VAL A 102 10.50 -19.44 -10.27
N ALA A 103 9.71 -20.46 -10.64
CA ALA A 103 9.43 -20.78 -12.04
C ALA A 103 8.78 -19.59 -12.77
N PRO A 104 9.10 -19.32 -14.06
CA PRO A 104 8.56 -18.19 -14.80
C PRO A 104 7.03 -18.06 -14.76
N SER A 105 6.31 -19.19 -14.85
CA SER A 105 4.84 -19.27 -14.77
C SER A 105 4.26 -18.82 -13.43
N ASP A 106 5.05 -18.84 -12.36
CA ASP A 106 4.59 -18.59 -10.99
C ASP A 106 5.13 -17.28 -10.42
N ARG A 107 5.81 -16.44 -11.21
CA ARG A 107 6.44 -15.19 -10.72
C ARG A 107 5.43 -14.12 -10.29
N LEU A 108 4.25 -14.09 -10.92
CA LEU A 108 3.29 -13.00 -10.78
C LEU A 108 2.84 -12.75 -9.32
N PRO A 109 2.40 -13.76 -8.54
CA PRO A 109 2.05 -13.57 -7.13
C PRO A 109 3.17 -12.99 -6.26
N TYR A 110 4.43 -13.34 -6.50
CA TYR A 110 5.57 -12.90 -5.67
C TYR A 110 5.93 -11.43 -5.89
N LEU A 111 5.58 -10.87 -7.05
CA LEU A 111 5.84 -9.47 -7.38
C LEU A 111 4.80 -8.51 -6.80
N ALA A 112 3.68 -9.02 -6.30
CA ALA A 112 2.60 -8.20 -5.80
C ALA A 112 2.97 -7.43 -4.51
N PRO A 113 2.72 -6.11 -4.43
CA PRO A 113 3.07 -5.31 -3.26
C PRO A 113 2.23 -5.67 -2.03
N ARG A 114 2.84 -6.41 -1.09
CA ARG A 114 2.19 -6.85 0.15
C ARG A 114 1.65 -5.72 1.03
N HIS A 115 2.34 -4.59 1.10
CA HIS A 115 1.90 -3.42 1.89
C HIS A 115 0.63 -2.76 1.35
N ARG A 116 0.27 -3.02 0.08
CA ARG A 116 -0.99 -2.54 -0.55
C ARG A 116 -2.06 -3.61 -0.62
N ALA A 117 -1.73 -4.86 -0.26
CA ALA A 117 -2.63 -5.99 -0.30
C ALA A 117 -3.59 -6.05 0.90
N ALA A 118 -3.29 -5.31 1.98
CA ALA A 118 -4.26 -5.11 3.04
C ALA A 118 -5.45 -4.34 2.46
N ALA A 119 -6.61 -5.02 2.38
CA ALA A 119 -7.87 -4.34 2.14
C ALA A 119 -7.95 -3.16 3.12
N ARG A 120 -8.29 -1.97 2.63
CA ARG A 120 -8.62 -0.85 3.52
C ARG A 120 -9.64 -1.40 4.49
N LYS A 121 -9.30 -1.46 5.78
CA LYS A 121 -10.31 -1.67 6.81
C LYS A 121 -11.30 -0.54 6.59
N ASP A 122 -12.46 -0.88 6.02
CA ASP A 122 -13.66 -0.13 6.30
C ASP A 122 -13.86 -0.31 7.79
N THR A 123 -13.17 0.53 8.56
CA THR A 123 -13.56 0.81 9.92
C THR A 123 -14.90 1.50 9.76
N LYS A 124 -15.96 0.71 9.59
CA LYS A 124 -17.30 1.06 10.03
C LYS A 124 -17.15 1.26 11.53
N VAL A 125 -16.54 2.38 11.92
CA VAL A 125 -16.47 2.83 13.29
C VAL A 125 -17.92 2.80 13.74
N ALA A 126 -18.19 2.09 14.83
CA ALA A 126 -19.50 2.07 15.44
C ALA A 126 -19.94 3.52 15.60
N LEU A 127 -20.94 3.90 14.81
CA LEU A 127 -21.50 5.23 14.83
C LEU A 127 -22.81 5.10 15.56
N ASP A 128 -22.95 5.84 16.64
CA ASP A 128 -24.27 6.03 17.22
C ASP A 128 -25.07 7.00 16.33
N PRO A 129 -26.24 6.59 15.79
CA PRO A 129 -27.07 7.47 14.98
C PRO A 129 -27.47 8.75 15.73
N GLU A 130 -27.70 8.67 17.04
CA GLU A 130 -28.14 9.81 17.84
C GLU A 130 -27.06 10.89 17.91
N TRP A 131 -25.79 10.49 18.09
CA TRP A 131 -24.68 11.44 18.07
C TRP A 131 -24.58 12.18 16.74
N PHE A 132 -24.79 11.49 15.62
CA PHE A 132 -24.69 12.10 14.30
C PHE A 132 -25.84 13.08 14.03
N GLU A 133 -27.06 12.75 14.46
CA GLU A 133 -28.19 13.68 14.42
C GLU A 133 -27.93 14.95 15.26
N ARG A 134 -27.35 14.79 16.46
CA ARG A 134 -26.96 15.94 17.29
C ARG A 134 -25.90 16.81 16.62
N LEU A 135 -24.89 16.20 15.98
CA LEU A 135 -23.89 16.93 15.21
C LEU A 135 -24.52 17.73 14.06
N LYS A 136 -25.45 17.12 13.31
CA LYS A 136 -26.18 17.81 12.22
C LYS A 136 -26.95 19.01 12.76
N GLY A 137 -27.70 18.85 13.85
CA GLY A 137 -28.46 19.93 14.48
C GLY A 137 -27.60 21.09 14.99
N LEU A 138 -26.43 20.80 15.59
CA LEU A 138 -25.50 21.82 16.07
C LEU A 138 -24.89 22.65 14.93
N TYR A 139 -24.58 22.00 13.81
CA TYR A 139 -23.90 22.64 12.68
C TYR A 139 -24.85 23.36 11.71
N LEU A 140 -26.02 22.79 11.40
CA LEU A 140 -26.96 23.31 10.40
C LEU A 140 -27.82 24.48 10.88
N ARG A 141 -27.56 25.02 12.08
CA ARG A 141 -28.29 26.18 12.59
C ARG A 141 -27.93 27.46 11.82
N LEU A 142 -28.91 28.37 11.70
CA LEU A 142 -28.73 29.69 11.08
C LEU A 142 -27.62 30.46 11.81
N GLY A 143 -26.62 30.96 11.08
CA GLY A 143 -25.45 31.61 11.69
C GLY A 143 -24.64 30.70 12.61
N GLY A 144 -24.75 29.37 12.43
CA GLY A 144 -24.09 28.36 13.27
C GLY A 144 -22.57 28.40 13.25
N PRO A 145 -21.92 27.76 14.23
CA PRO A 145 -20.48 27.83 14.43
C PRO A 145 -19.76 27.01 13.35
N SER A 146 -18.43 26.99 13.39
CA SER A 146 -17.66 26.14 12.48
C SER A 146 -17.98 24.66 12.69
N PHE A 147 -17.68 23.85 11.66
CA PHE A 147 -17.86 22.39 11.76
C PHE A 147 -17.03 21.82 12.91
N SER A 148 -15.79 22.27 13.07
CA SER A 148 -14.90 21.85 14.15
C SER A 148 -15.47 22.15 15.53
N GLN A 149 -16.10 23.31 15.70
CA GLN A 149 -16.73 23.66 16.98
C GLN A 149 -17.96 22.80 17.25
N SER A 150 -18.81 22.60 16.25
CA SER A 150 -19.99 21.72 16.34
C SER A 150 -19.60 20.28 16.66
N TRP A 151 -18.49 19.80 16.08
CA TRP A 151 -17.93 18.49 16.36
C TRP A 151 -17.44 18.38 17.81
N ARG A 152 -16.74 19.38 18.36
CA ARG A 152 -16.31 19.38 19.77
C ARG A 152 -17.51 19.40 20.73
N ASP A 153 -18.56 20.14 20.40
CA ASP A 153 -19.78 20.17 21.21
C ASP A 153 -20.50 18.81 21.15
N ALA A 154 -20.59 18.18 19.98
CA ALA A 154 -21.13 16.83 19.82
C ALA A 154 -20.27 15.76 20.50
N GLU A 155 -18.94 15.89 20.49
CA GLU A 155 -18.01 14.99 21.20
C GLU A 155 -18.22 15.06 22.72
N ARG A 156 -18.46 16.26 23.27
CA ARG A 156 -18.83 16.42 24.69
C ARG A 156 -20.13 15.70 25.01
N LEU A 157 -21.14 15.80 24.14
CA LEU A 157 -22.40 15.06 24.28
C LEU A 157 -22.19 13.54 24.17
N ALA A 158 -21.33 13.08 23.27
CA ALA A 158 -20.99 11.66 23.16
C ALA A 158 -20.39 11.13 24.45
N LYS A 159 -19.43 11.85 25.03
CA LYS A 159 -18.79 11.46 26.30
C LYS A 159 -19.78 11.42 27.46
N ALA A 160 -20.73 12.35 27.50
CA ALA A 160 -21.74 12.39 28.55
C ALA A 160 -22.78 11.26 28.44
N ASN A 161 -23.15 10.86 27.22
CA ASN A 161 -24.20 9.86 26.97
C ASN A 161 -23.64 8.45 26.65
N GLY A 162 -22.32 8.29 26.59
CA GLY A 162 -21.67 7.03 26.22
C GLY A 162 -21.80 6.67 24.73
N TRP A 163 -22.13 7.64 23.86
CA TRP A 163 -22.28 7.39 22.43
C TRP A 163 -20.94 7.18 21.73
N ALA A 164 -20.92 6.32 20.73
CA ALA A 164 -19.77 6.15 19.86
C ALA A 164 -19.69 7.27 18.81
N CYS A 165 -18.58 8.03 18.81
CA CYS A 165 -18.36 9.18 17.94
C CYS A 165 -17.25 8.94 16.89
N LEU A 166 -17.36 9.61 15.74
CA LEU A 166 -16.34 9.57 14.69
C LEU A 166 -15.24 10.63 14.91
N PRO A 167 -13.98 10.35 14.51
CA PRO A 167 -12.96 11.38 14.37
C PRO A 167 -13.42 12.50 13.44
N GLU A 168 -13.04 13.74 13.72
CA GLU A 168 -13.53 14.96 13.04
C GLU A 168 -13.49 14.86 11.50
N ARG A 169 -12.35 14.43 10.94
CA ARG A 169 -12.18 14.30 9.47
C ARG A 169 -13.13 13.27 8.86
N THR A 170 -13.36 12.16 9.56
CA THR A 170 -14.28 11.10 9.14
C THR A 170 -15.73 11.55 9.26
N ALA A 171 -16.06 12.24 10.37
CA ALA A 171 -17.36 12.85 10.59
C ALA A 171 -17.70 13.87 9.50
N ARG A 172 -16.74 14.72 9.13
CA ARG A 172 -16.89 15.73 8.07
C ARG A 172 -17.16 15.10 6.72
N ARG A 173 -16.34 14.11 6.33
CA ARG A 173 -16.53 13.40 5.06
C ARG A 173 -17.90 12.73 4.98
N ARG A 174 -18.32 12.07 6.05
CA ARG A 174 -19.63 11.42 6.12
C ARG A 174 -20.77 12.44 6.10
N PHE A 175 -20.62 13.55 6.81
CA PHE A 175 -21.58 14.66 6.79
C PHE A 175 -21.73 15.26 5.40
N ASP A 176 -20.63 15.48 4.67
CA ASP A 176 -20.68 16.02 3.30
C ASP A 176 -21.28 15.00 2.29
N GLN A 177 -21.23 13.70 2.59
CA GLN A 177 -21.91 12.64 1.81
C GLN A 177 -23.42 12.58 2.10
N GLU A 178 -23.82 12.74 3.36
CA GLU A 178 -25.25 12.69 3.77
C GLU A 178 -25.97 14.02 3.55
N VAL A 179 -25.28 15.15 3.69
CA VAL A 179 -25.84 16.51 3.58
C VAL A 179 -25.10 17.29 2.49
N PRO A 180 -25.65 17.37 1.27
CA PRO A 180 -25.05 18.10 0.16
C PRO A 180 -24.76 19.56 0.51
N ARG A 181 -23.70 20.13 -0.07
CA ARG A 181 -23.24 21.51 0.22
C ARG A 181 -24.33 22.56 0.06
N VAL A 182 -25.22 22.38 -0.92
CA VAL A 182 -26.37 23.27 -1.17
C VAL A 182 -27.28 23.33 0.05
N VAL A 183 -27.64 22.18 0.63
CA VAL A 183 -28.47 22.08 1.85
C VAL A 183 -27.79 22.77 3.03
N GLN A 184 -26.47 22.62 3.17
CA GLN A 184 -25.70 23.28 4.24
C GLN A 184 -25.77 24.81 4.13
N ILE A 185 -25.65 25.37 2.92
CA ILE A 185 -25.71 26.81 2.69
C ILE A 185 -27.12 27.32 2.98
N HIS A 186 -28.15 26.63 2.47
CA HIS A 186 -29.54 27.02 2.68
C HIS A 186 -29.89 27.06 4.16
N ALA A 187 -29.56 26.01 4.92
CA ALA A 187 -29.85 25.94 6.35
C ALA A 187 -29.13 27.03 7.16
N ARG A 188 -27.90 27.41 6.76
CA ARG A 188 -27.05 28.33 7.53
C ARG A 188 -27.19 29.81 7.17
N VAL A 189 -27.66 30.12 5.96
CA VAL A 189 -27.70 31.49 5.42
C VAL A 189 -29.13 31.96 5.16
N TRP A 190 -30.04 31.08 4.76
CA TRP A 190 -31.33 31.48 4.20
C TRP A 190 -32.44 31.46 5.26
N LYS A 191 -33.05 32.62 5.51
CA LYS A 191 -34.05 32.85 6.57
C LYS A 191 -35.49 32.43 6.21
N GLY A 192 -35.71 31.78 5.06
CA GLY A 192 -37.02 31.72 4.38
C GLY A 192 -37.72 30.36 4.29
N TRP A 193 -37.28 29.30 4.97
CA TRP A 193 -37.93 27.98 4.88
C TRP A 193 -38.17 27.35 6.25
N SER A 194 -39.19 27.81 6.96
CA SER A 194 -39.65 27.19 8.22
C SER A 194 -40.57 25.98 8.02
N ALA A 195 -40.63 25.36 6.84
CA ALA A 195 -41.55 24.25 6.62
C ALA A 195 -41.09 23.29 5.50
N ALA A 196 -40.12 22.41 5.80
CA ALA A 196 -40.11 21.02 5.33
C ALA A 196 -38.83 20.30 5.76
N ILE A 197 -38.82 19.83 7.01
CA ILE A 197 -38.09 18.61 7.33
C ILE A 197 -39.19 17.62 7.72
N PRO A 198 -39.47 16.57 6.91
CA PRO A 198 -40.38 15.52 7.36
C PRO A 198 -39.77 14.85 8.60
N ARG A 199 -40.60 14.71 9.64
CA ARG A 199 -40.26 14.03 10.89
C ARG A 199 -39.94 12.56 10.66
#